data_AF-A0AA40KVN5-F1
#
_entry.id   AF-A0AA40KVN5-F1
#
_cell.length_a   1.000
_cell.length_b   1.000
_cell.length_c   1.000
_cell.angle_alpha   90.00
_cell.angle_beta   90.00
_cell.angle_gamma   90.00
#
_symmetry.space_group_name_H-M   'P 1'
#
loop_
_entity.id
_entity.type
_entity.pdbx_description
1 polymer ?
#
loop_
_entity_poly.entity_id
_entity_poly.type
_entity_poly.pdbx_seq_one_letter_code
_entity_poly.pdbx_strand_id
1 'polypeptide(L)'
;MSVPGIKCSLVTVILLFNIVIQKILAQYEPPTPTVEPLHPKGLRMSIPDENGISLVAYHVKFNEDFYGLEAGTIARDIIKRKNGRWTYEDRTTRLKRGDKLYYWIHVVYDGLGYNLLDQQYDVNEFYNYDGTIVNEGNIPCATPAQTQIFKTASEEQTICPGQMIFEETFDFLNTNRWTVQQHFPSAPDYEFVMYMNNNDNVEVKDGSLHIRPTFTNDKYGDNYIKNGNLTLEKCTGRSTLDCKRQGSGWNILPPIISGRLNTKSSFTFQYGHIQIRAKFPHGDWLYPLITLESTTEYKETSVLYFDIIVAQSNGNPFLKLQDGSDMSGHVLLGGAHATKIQLPIEDNRVNLPKKTATDLWSDNYHVYDLKWKRGKITLMVDGEQYGEQIVPTLHDTPVYINIGLAVGGHTTFPDGSVSNKYSKPWGNVEAKALYNFYSAADKWQPTWTNSDTGLHVDYIKVWAV
;
A
#
# COMPACT_ATOMS: atom_id res chain seq x y z
N MET A 1 -39.23 66.30 -12.99
CA MET A 1 -37.78 66.50 -12.78
C MET A 1 -37.22 65.21 -12.19
N SER A 2 -36.65 64.36 -13.02
CA SER A 2 -36.08 63.06 -12.63
C SER A 2 -34.61 63.06 -13.04
N VAL A 3 -33.72 63.00 -12.06
CA VAL A 3 -32.27 62.97 -12.25
C VAL A 3 -31.81 61.51 -12.23
N PRO A 4 -31.31 60.93 -13.34
CA PRO A 4 -30.59 59.67 -13.31
C PRO A 4 -29.09 59.96 -13.47
N GLY A 5 -28.28 59.69 -12.44
CA GLY A 5 -26.84 59.94 -12.62
C GLY A 5 -25.87 59.63 -11.47
N ILE A 6 -26.28 58.96 -10.38
CA ILE A 6 -25.38 58.80 -9.21
C ILE A 6 -25.11 57.34 -8.83
N LYS A 7 -25.88 56.35 -9.34
CA LYS A 7 -25.68 54.94 -8.95
C LYS A 7 -24.54 54.21 -9.68
N CYS A 8 -24.05 54.71 -10.82
CA CYS A 8 -23.00 54.03 -11.58
C CYS A 8 -21.58 54.32 -11.07
N SER A 9 -21.33 55.53 -10.52
CA SER A 9 -19.97 55.94 -10.14
C SER A 9 -19.49 55.35 -8.81
N LEU A 10 -20.39 54.99 -7.89
CA LEU A 10 -20.02 54.44 -6.57
C LEU A 10 -19.64 52.95 -6.65
N VAL A 11 -20.30 52.19 -7.53
CA VAL A 11 -20.03 50.75 -7.74
C VAL A 11 -18.68 50.54 -8.43
N THR A 12 -18.32 51.40 -9.38
CA THR A 12 -17.01 51.34 -10.05
C THR A 12 -15.85 51.69 -9.12
N VAL A 13 -16.03 52.63 -8.19
CA VAL A 13 -15.01 52.97 -7.19
C VAL A 13 -14.81 51.83 -6.18
N ILE A 14 -15.87 51.15 -5.73
CA ILE A 14 -15.77 50.01 -4.81
C ILE A 14 -15.13 48.78 -5.49
N LEU A 15 -15.41 48.54 -6.78
CA LEU A 15 -14.75 47.49 -7.57
C LEU A 15 -13.26 47.80 -7.81
N LEU A 16 -12.92 49.05 -8.14
CA LEU A 16 -11.52 49.48 -8.29
C LEU A 16 -10.77 49.44 -6.95
N PHE A 17 -11.41 49.81 -5.83
CA PHE A 17 -10.81 49.72 -4.49
C PHE A 17 -10.62 48.26 -4.06
N ASN A 18 -11.54 47.34 -4.38
CA ASN A 18 -11.36 45.90 -4.13
C ASN A 18 -10.30 45.26 -5.04
N ILE A 19 -10.17 45.69 -6.30
CA ILE A 19 -9.10 45.23 -7.20
C ILE A 19 -7.73 45.78 -6.75
N VAL A 20 -7.68 47.01 -6.23
CA VAL A 20 -6.46 47.59 -5.64
C VAL A 20 -6.11 46.91 -4.31
N ILE A 21 -7.10 46.57 -3.47
CA ILE A 21 -6.87 45.79 -2.23
C ILE A 21 -6.44 44.35 -2.54
N GLN A 22 -7.00 43.69 -3.56
CA GLN A 22 -6.57 42.35 -3.97
C GLN A 22 -5.15 42.34 -4.57
N LYS A 23 -4.71 43.41 -5.24
CA LYS A 23 -3.32 43.56 -5.69
C LYS A 23 -2.33 43.86 -4.56
N ILE A 24 -2.80 44.33 -3.40
CA ILE A 24 -1.96 44.67 -2.24
C ILE A 24 -1.70 43.46 -1.32
N LEU A 25 -2.32 42.30 -1.57
CA LEU A 25 -2.22 41.13 -0.69
C LEU A 25 -1.62 39.86 -1.31
N ALA A 26 -1.15 39.89 -2.56
CA ALA A 26 -0.33 38.80 -3.09
C ALA A 26 1.11 38.99 -2.60
N GLN A 27 1.40 38.50 -1.40
CA GLN A 27 2.77 38.41 -0.89
C GLN A 27 3.53 37.35 -1.70
N TYR A 28 4.72 37.68 -2.21
CA TYR A 28 5.56 36.73 -2.93
C TYR A 28 5.92 35.55 -2.02
N GLU A 29 5.72 34.33 -2.51
CA GLU A 29 6.07 33.09 -1.82
C GLU A 29 7.26 32.44 -2.55
N PRO A 30 8.43 32.32 -1.90
CA PRO A 30 9.57 31.69 -2.54
C PRO A 30 9.26 30.24 -2.95
N PRO A 31 9.66 29.81 -4.16
CA PRO A 31 9.47 28.42 -4.57
C PRO A 31 10.34 27.47 -3.74
N THR A 32 9.84 26.26 -3.48
CA THR A 32 10.61 25.21 -2.82
C THR A 32 11.83 24.83 -3.67
N PRO A 33 13.05 24.86 -3.11
CA PRO A 33 14.26 24.54 -3.86
C PRO A 33 14.34 23.04 -4.17
N THR A 34 14.93 22.71 -5.32
CA THR A 34 15.43 21.36 -5.55
C THR A 34 16.62 21.11 -4.63
N VAL A 35 16.74 19.90 -4.10
CA VAL A 35 17.83 19.48 -3.22
C VAL A 35 18.46 18.21 -3.78
N GLU A 36 19.70 18.31 -4.25
CA GLU A 36 20.44 17.25 -4.92
C GLU A 36 21.72 16.92 -4.13
N PRO A 37 21.70 15.90 -3.25
CA PRO A 37 22.91 15.33 -2.68
C PRO A 37 23.82 14.78 -3.79
N LEU A 38 25.07 15.23 -3.89
CA LEU A 38 25.96 14.86 -4.99
C LEU A 38 26.91 13.72 -4.61
N HIS A 39 27.16 12.80 -5.55
CA HIS A 39 28.14 11.73 -5.42
C HIS A 39 29.44 12.06 -6.18
N PRO A 40 30.63 11.75 -5.62
CA PRO A 40 30.90 11.13 -4.32
C PRO A 40 30.84 12.08 -3.11
N LYS A 41 30.65 13.38 -3.35
CA LYS A 41 30.46 14.42 -2.33
C LYS A 41 29.91 15.69 -2.97
N GLY A 42 29.15 16.45 -2.20
CA GLY A 42 28.61 17.75 -2.55
C GLY A 42 27.12 17.85 -2.24
N LEU A 43 26.61 19.05 -2.36
CA LEU A 43 25.19 19.36 -2.28
C LEU A 43 24.91 20.44 -3.32
N ARG A 44 23.86 20.25 -4.11
CA ARG A 44 23.32 21.27 -5.01
C ARG A 44 21.91 21.62 -4.59
N MET A 45 21.64 22.92 -4.45
CA MET A 45 20.30 23.44 -4.20
C MET A 45 19.97 24.52 -5.21
N SER A 46 18.74 24.53 -5.73
CA SER A 46 18.36 25.54 -6.72
C SER A 46 16.87 25.86 -6.75
N ILE A 47 16.54 27.13 -6.99
CA ILE A 47 15.20 27.58 -7.37
C ILE A 47 15.18 28.08 -8.82
N PRO A 48 14.04 27.99 -9.53
CA PRO A 48 13.88 28.64 -10.83
C PRO A 48 14.07 30.17 -10.71
N ASP A 49 14.54 30.79 -11.78
CA ASP A 49 14.57 32.25 -11.89
C ASP A 49 13.17 32.78 -12.20
N GLU A 50 12.82 33.88 -11.53
CA GLU A 50 11.62 34.64 -11.81
C GLU A 50 12.00 36.11 -11.98
N ASN A 51 11.31 36.80 -12.89
CA ASN A 51 11.58 38.21 -13.12
C ASN A 51 11.25 39.00 -11.84
N GLY A 52 12.26 39.67 -11.28
CA GLY A 52 12.17 40.35 -9.99
C GLY A 52 13.12 39.78 -8.93
N ILE A 53 13.58 38.53 -9.07
CA ILE A 53 14.57 37.97 -8.15
C ILE A 53 15.94 38.62 -8.37
N SER A 54 16.56 39.12 -7.30
CA SER A 54 17.91 39.70 -7.32
C SER A 54 18.93 38.98 -6.44
N LEU A 55 18.47 38.19 -5.46
CA LEU A 55 19.34 37.44 -4.55
C LEU A 55 18.59 36.22 -4.00
N VAL A 56 19.31 35.11 -3.83
CA VAL A 56 18.83 33.94 -3.08
C VAL A 56 19.90 33.50 -2.08
N ALA A 57 19.56 33.45 -0.79
CA ALA A 57 20.42 32.89 0.25
C ALA A 57 19.94 31.51 0.67
N TYR A 58 20.87 30.55 0.73
CA TYR A 58 20.62 29.19 1.20
C TYR A 58 21.24 28.98 2.58
N HIS A 59 20.42 28.53 3.52
CA HIS A 59 20.82 28.20 4.88
C HIS A 59 20.49 26.74 5.18
N VAL A 60 21.50 25.94 5.55
CA VAL A 60 21.34 24.48 5.69
C VAL A 60 22.03 23.96 6.95
N LYS A 61 21.34 23.10 7.70
CA LYS A 61 21.88 22.25 8.76
C LYS A 61 21.70 20.77 8.41
N PHE A 62 22.54 19.93 9.00
CA PHE A 62 22.53 18.48 8.78
C PHE A 62 22.20 17.78 10.09
N ASN A 63 21.17 16.93 10.09
CA ASN A 63 20.73 16.09 11.20
C ASN A 63 20.36 16.86 12.49
N GLU A 64 20.15 18.17 12.38
CA GLU A 64 19.78 19.08 13.47
C GLU A 64 18.91 20.20 12.91
N ASP A 65 17.83 20.54 13.62
CA ASP A 65 16.91 21.60 13.23
C ASP A 65 17.44 23.01 13.56
N PHE A 66 16.78 24.02 13.03
CA PHE A 66 17.04 25.42 13.32
C PHE A 66 16.29 25.89 14.56
N TYR A 67 16.95 26.72 15.38
CA TYR A 67 16.29 27.51 16.40
C TYR A 67 16.17 28.96 15.91
N GLY A 68 15.30 29.17 14.92
CA GLY A 68 15.05 30.47 14.27
C GLY A 68 15.90 30.72 13.01
N LEU A 69 16.10 31.99 12.65
CA LEU A 69 16.81 32.40 11.42
C LEU A 69 18.32 32.47 11.58
N GLU A 70 18.91 31.39 12.09
CA GLU A 70 20.36 31.25 12.18
C GLU A 70 20.98 30.87 10.83
N ALA A 71 22.28 31.12 10.68
CA ALA A 71 22.98 30.93 9.41
C ALA A 71 23.05 29.46 8.97
N GLY A 72 23.02 28.49 9.90
CA GLY A 72 23.24 27.08 9.63
C GLY A 72 24.71 26.73 9.33
N THR A 73 24.96 25.46 9.02
CA THR A 73 26.30 24.94 8.64
C THR A 73 26.71 25.47 7.25
N ILE A 74 25.76 25.60 6.34
CA ILE A 74 25.92 26.30 5.06
C ILE A 74 25.11 27.57 5.13
N ALA A 75 25.72 28.70 4.80
CA ALA A 75 25.09 30.01 4.65
C ALA A 75 25.70 30.71 3.43
N ARG A 76 24.97 30.78 2.32
CA ARG A 76 25.51 31.27 1.04
C ARG A 76 24.52 32.10 0.25
N ASP A 77 24.99 33.28 -0.14
CA ASP A 77 24.24 34.22 -0.99
C ASP A 77 24.60 34.00 -2.46
N ILE A 78 23.58 33.78 -3.28
CA ILE A 78 23.67 33.66 -4.72
C ILE A 78 23.15 34.96 -5.32
N ILE A 79 24.09 35.73 -5.90
CA ILE A 79 23.82 37.05 -6.51
C ILE A 79 23.78 37.01 -8.05
N LYS A 80 23.97 35.82 -8.64
CA LYS A 80 23.95 35.62 -10.09
C LYS A 80 23.25 34.31 -10.42
N ARG A 81 22.19 34.38 -11.22
CA ARG A 81 21.57 33.21 -11.82
C ARG A 81 22.48 32.59 -12.90
N LYS A 82 22.33 31.29 -13.10
CA LYS A 82 22.95 30.53 -14.20
C LYS A 82 21.89 29.63 -14.81
N ASN A 83 21.80 29.61 -16.13
CA ASN A 83 20.87 28.75 -16.88
C ASN A 83 19.41 28.85 -16.38
N GLY A 84 18.93 30.06 -16.08
CA GLY A 84 17.57 30.30 -15.60
C GLY A 84 17.30 29.81 -14.17
N ARG A 85 18.33 29.58 -13.35
CA ARG A 85 18.19 29.14 -11.95
C ARG A 85 19.15 29.86 -11.01
N TRP A 86 18.76 29.98 -9.76
CA TRP A 86 19.58 30.48 -8.66
C TRP A 86 20.19 29.30 -7.91
N THR A 87 21.40 28.89 -8.30
CA THR A 87 21.98 27.61 -7.87
C THR A 87 23.13 27.80 -6.90
N TYR A 88 23.03 27.16 -5.74
CA TYR A 88 24.15 26.85 -4.86
C TYR A 88 24.66 25.44 -5.19
N GLU A 89 25.97 25.27 -5.34
CA GLU A 89 26.62 23.96 -5.46
C GLU A 89 27.92 23.99 -4.66
N ASP A 90 28.11 23.01 -3.79
CA ASP A 90 29.41 22.69 -3.21
C ASP A 90 29.85 21.28 -3.58
N ARG A 91 31.16 21.06 -3.55
CA ARG A 91 31.80 19.78 -3.91
C ARG A 91 32.53 19.13 -2.74
N THR A 92 32.15 19.49 -1.53
CA THR A 92 32.87 19.16 -0.30
C THR A 92 32.02 18.43 0.72
N THR A 93 30.73 18.76 0.81
CA THR A 93 29.77 18.19 1.74
C THR A 93 29.70 16.68 1.55
N ARG A 94 29.89 15.91 2.62
CA ARG A 94 29.81 14.44 2.57
C ARG A 94 28.51 14.01 3.22
N LEU A 95 27.54 13.67 2.38
CA LEU A 95 26.25 13.16 2.81
C LEU A 95 26.22 11.64 2.79
N LYS A 96 25.47 11.07 3.71
CA LYS A 96 25.15 9.65 3.79
C LYS A 96 23.68 9.44 3.52
N ARG A 97 23.33 8.25 3.04
CA ARG A 97 21.91 7.88 2.90
C ARG A 97 21.28 7.80 4.29
N GLY A 98 20.13 8.45 4.46
CA GLY A 98 19.42 8.62 5.73
C GLY A 98 19.76 9.89 6.52
N ASP A 99 20.70 10.74 6.05
CA ASP A 99 20.87 12.07 6.64
C ASP A 99 19.60 12.93 6.40
N LYS A 100 19.27 13.80 7.34
CA LYS A 100 18.22 14.82 7.23
C LYS A 100 18.86 16.18 7.00
N LEU A 101 18.42 16.89 5.97
CA LEU A 101 18.73 18.29 5.74
C LEU A 101 17.59 19.12 6.31
N TYR A 102 17.92 20.07 7.18
CA TYR A 102 17.02 21.15 7.55
C TYR A 102 17.50 22.38 6.82
N TYR A 103 16.60 23.17 6.25
CA TYR A 103 16.99 24.37 5.53
C TYR A 103 15.90 25.43 5.53
N TRP A 104 16.34 26.65 5.27
CA TRP A 104 15.47 27.75 4.90
C TRP A 104 16.16 28.57 3.82
N ILE A 105 15.37 29.28 3.02
CA ILE A 105 15.90 30.16 1.97
C ILE A 105 15.38 31.58 2.15
N HIS A 106 16.22 32.54 1.81
CA HIS A 106 15.85 33.96 1.68
C HIS A 106 15.87 34.34 0.21
N VAL A 107 14.80 34.91 -0.31
CA VAL A 107 14.72 35.41 -1.68
C VAL A 107 14.45 36.90 -1.65
N VAL A 108 15.29 37.68 -2.31
CA VAL A 108 15.02 39.10 -2.56
C VAL A 108 14.31 39.21 -3.90
N TYR A 109 13.03 39.57 -3.86
CA TYR A 109 12.14 39.75 -5.00
C TYR A 109 11.66 41.19 -5.05
N ASP A 110 11.87 41.88 -6.17
CA ASP A 110 11.56 43.30 -6.37
C ASP A 110 12.07 44.22 -5.24
N GLY A 111 13.25 43.88 -4.69
CA GLY A 111 13.91 44.62 -3.62
C GLY A 111 13.41 44.33 -2.21
N LEU A 112 12.43 43.44 -2.03
CA LEU A 112 11.90 43.00 -0.74
C LEU A 112 12.33 41.56 -0.43
N GLY A 113 12.60 41.28 0.84
CA GLY A 113 13.06 39.97 1.29
C GLY A 113 11.92 39.06 1.74
N TYR A 114 11.93 37.80 1.29
CA TYR A 114 10.94 36.78 1.59
C TYR A 114 11.63 35.49 2.04
N ASN A 115 11.07 34.82 3.05
CA ASN A 115 11.65 33.60 3.59
C ASN A 115 10.74 32.40 3.32
N LEU A 116 11.34 31.27 2.98
CA LEU A 116 10.70 29.96 3.07
C LEU A 116 11.41 29.18 4.19
N LEU A 117 10.67 28.94 5.28
CA LEU A 117 11.19 28.45 6.56
C LEU A 117 10.85 26.97 6.80
N ASP A 118 11.50 26.38 7.79
CA ASP A 118 11.16 25.06 8.36
C ASP A 118 11.08 23.94 7.31
N GLN A 119 11.95 24.01 6.30
CA GLN A 119 12.01 22.99 5.25
C GLN A 119 12.91 21.84 5.69
N GLN A 120 12.52 20.64 5.30
CA GLN A 120 13.24 19.41 5.57
C GLN A 120 13.38 18.57 4.30
N TYR A 121 14.51 17.87 4.18
CA TYR A 121 14.74 16.90 3.11
C TYR A 121 15.46 15.66 3.63
N ASP A 122 14.92 14.48 3.35
CA ASP A 122 15.54 13.19 3.67
C ASP A 122 16.46 12.75 2.52
N VAL A 123 17.75 12.55 2.83
CA VAL A 123 18.77 12.14 1.86
C VAL A 123 18.62 10.65 1.54
N ASN A 124 17.75 10.35 0.59
CA ASN A 124 17.50 8.98 0.12
C ASN A 124 18.15 8.69 -1.24
N GLU A 125 18.37 9.73 -2.05
CA GLU A 125 18.91 9.63 -3.41
C GLU A 125 20.16 10.51 -3.56
N PHE A 126 21.02 10.11 -4.49
CA PHE A 126 22.23 10.84 -4.83
C PHE A 126 22.31 11.05 -6.34
N TYR A 127 22.92 12.16 -6.72
CA TYR A 127 23.02 12.62 -8.09
C TYR A 127 24.48 12.72 -8.51
N ASN A 128 24.78 12.34 -9.75
CA ASN A 128 26.03 12.68 -10.40
C ASN A 128 26.08 14.20 -10.65
N TYR A 129 27.28 14.74 -10.87
CA TYR A 129 27.44 16.17 -11.14
C TYR A 129 26.71 16.66 -12.41
N ASP A 130 26.35 15.75 -13.32
CA ASP A 130 25.54 16.06 -14.51
C ASP A 130 24.03 16.08 -14.24
N GLY A 131 23.58 15.75 -13.03
CA GLY A 131 22.18 15.70 -12.62
C GLY A 131 21.50 14.34 -12.82
N THR A 132 22.23 13.30 -13.27
CA THR A 132 21.68 11.94 -13.35
C THR A 132 21.68 11.24 -11.99
N ILE A 133 20.69 10.37 -11.72
CA ILE A 133 20.61 9.60 -10.47
C ILE A 133 21.75 8.56 -10.42
N VAL A 134 22.36 8.43 -9.25
CA VAL A 134 23.40 7.42 -8.98
C VAL A 134 22.73 6.08 -8.73
N ASN A 135 22.82 5.19 -9.72
CA ASN A 135 22.24 3.84 -9.66
C ASN A 135 23.20 2.79 -9.06
N GLU A 136 24.51 3.06 -9.03
CA GLU A 136 25.54 2.12 -8.58
C GLU A 136 26.62 2.85 -7.74
N GLY A 137 27.03 2.25 -6.62
CA GLY A 137 28.07 2.78 -5.75
C GLY A 137 27.86 2.43 -4.28
N ASN A 138 28.95 2.17 -3.55
CA ASN A 138 28.91 1.81 -2.13
C ASN A 138 28.73 3.09 -1.28
N ILE A 139 27.53 3.67 -1.31
CA ILE A 139 27.19 4.86 -0.53
C ILE A 139 26.99 4.43 0.93
N PRO A 140 27.79 4.95 1.88
CA PRO A 140 27.68 4.56 3.28
C PRO A 140 26.34 5.04 3.87
N CYS A 141 25.69 4.16 4.62
CA CYS A 141 24.49 4.48 5.38
C CYS A 141 24.85 5.28 6.64
N ALA A 142 23.98 6.21 7.06
CA ALA A 142 24.11 6.86 8.37
C ALA A 142 23.96 5.85 9.52
N THR A 143 23.05 4.89 9.35
CA THR A 143 22.80 3.76 10.26
C THR A 143 22.56 2.47 9.44
N PRO A 144 22.85 1.29 10.01
CA PRO A 144 22.55 0.04 9.32
C PRO A 144 21.04 -0.19 9.25
N ALA A 145 20.55 -0.71 8.11
CA ALA A 145 19.17 -1.15 7.99
C ALA A 145 18.91 -2.41 8.84
N GLN A 146 17.72 -2.52 9.42
CA GLN A 146 17.23 -3.78 9.95
C GLN A 146 16.80 -4.72 8.82
N THR A 147 16.35 -4.14 7.71
CA THR A 147 15.85 -4.89 6.55
C THR A 147 16.91 -5.79 5.94
N GLN A 148 16.51 -7.03 5.68
CA GLN A 148 17.30 -8.02 4.93
C GLN A 148 16.54 -8.42 3.66
N ILE A 149 17.24 -8.52 2.53
CA ILE A 149 16.69 -9.07 1.29
C ILE A 149 17.38 -10.38 1.01
N PHE A 150 16.62 -11.40 0.64
CA PHE A 150 17.13 -12.72 0.33
C PHE A 150 17.03 -12.90 -1.19
N LYS A 151 18.16 -12.69 -1.88
CA LYS A 151 18.33 -12.98 -3.32
C LYS A 151 19.12 -14.27 -3.52
N THR A 152 18.93 -14.93 -4.66
CA THR A 152 19.83 -15.97 -5.16
C THR A 152 21.17 -15.35 -5.58
N ALA A 153 22.13 -15.36 -4.65
CA ALA A 153 23.57 -15.25 -4.86
C ALA A 153 24.07 -14.34 -6.01
N SER A 154 24.09 -13.02 -5.80
CA SER A 154 25.12 -12.14 -6.36
C SER A 154 25.10 -10.79 -5.64
N GLU A 155 26.17 -10.54 -4.90
CA GLU A 155 26.56 -9.29 -4.23
C GLU A 155 25.80 -8.93 -2.94
N GLU A 156 26.55 -8.82 -1.84
CA GLU A 156 26.14 -8.16 -0.59
C GLU A 156 25.93 -6.67 -0.87
N GLN A 157 24.77 -6.32 -1.41
CA GLN A 157 24.38 -4.94 -1.60
C GLN A 157 24.11 -4.32 -0.23
N THR A 158 24.85 -3.26 0.12
CA THR A 158 24.58 -2.49 1.36
C THR A 158 23.23 -1.78 1.19
N ILE A 159 22.26 -2.13 2.04
CA ILE A 159 20.92 -1.53 2.07
C ILE A 159 20.87 -0.53 3.21
N CYS A 160 20.43 0.69 2.93
CA CYS A 160 20.24 1.71 3.97
C CYS A 160 18.75 1.91 4.30
N PRO A 161 18.43 2.34 5.53
CA PRO A 161 17.08 2.79 5.86
C PRO A 161 16.57 3.85 4.87
N GLY A 162 15.29 3.78 4.52
CA GLY A 162 14.65 4.67 3.55
C GLY A 162 14.93 4.33 2.08
N GLN A 163 15.81 3.38 1.78
CA GLN A 163 16.03 2.92 0.41
C GLN A 163 14.84 2.10 -0.08
N MET A 164 14.32 2.43 -1.26
CA MET A 164 13.34 1.59 -1.96
C MET A 164 14.03 0.31 -2.44
N ILE A 165 13.45 -0.83 -2.08
CA ILE A 165 14.02 -2.17 -2.35
C ILE A 165 13.11 -3.01 -3.25
N PHE A 166 11.85 -2.59 -3.42
CA PHE A 166 10.90 -3.20 -4.35
C PHE A 166 9.89 -2.14 -4.79
N GLU A 167 9.57 -2.15 -6.08
CA GLU A 167 8.50 -1.37 -6.68
C GLU A 167 7.76 -2.24 -7.70
N GLU A 168 6.44 -2.12 -7.73
CA GLU A 168 5.55 -2.68 -8.74
C GLU A 168 4.46 -1.65 -9.04
N THR A 169 4.36 -1.26 -10.30
CA THR A 169 3.39 -0.28 -10.82
C THR A 169 2.32 -0.93 -11.68
N PHE A 170 2.42 -2.23 -11.96
CA PHE A 170 1.48 -2.98 -12.79
C PHE A 170 1.21 -2.32 -14.15
N ASP A 171 2.24 -1.79 -14.81
CA ASP A 171 2.16 -1.44 -16.25
C ASP A 171 1.92 -2.69 -17.11
N PHE A 172 2.50 -3.82 -16.68
CA PHE A 172 2.25 -5.16 -17.18
C PHE A 172 2.56 -6.20 -16.09
N LEU A 173 1.97 -7.41 -16.17
CA LEU A 173 2.27 -8.48 -15.22
C LEU A 173 3.60 -9.16 -15.54
N ASN A 174 4.67 -8.81 -14.83
CA ASN A 174 5.98 -9.44 -14.99
C ASN A 174 6.03 -10.82 -14.30
N THR A 175 5.98 -11.90 -15.09
CA THR A 175 5.96 -13.28 -14.59
C THR A 175 7.29 -13.76 -13.99
N ASN A 176 8.38 -12.99 -14.15
CA ASN A 176 9.63 -13.25 -13.43
C ASN A 176 9.59 -12.66 -12.01
N ARG A 177 8.68 -11.73 -11.74
CA ARG A 177 8.45 -11.13 -10.42
C ARG A 177 7.27 -11.79 -9.71
N TRP A 178 6.19 -12.08 -10.41
CA TRP A 178 4.96 -12.59 -9.84
C TRP A 178 4.65 -13.99 -10.33
N THR A 179 4.37 -14.90 -9.39
CA THR A 179 3.84 -16.22 -9.70
C THR A 179 2.34 -16.24 -9.42
N VAL A 180 1.53 -16.38 -10.46
CA VAL A 180 0.08 -16.62 -10.32
C VAL A 180 -0.16 -18.03 -9.81
N GLN A 181 -0.84 -18.13 -8.67
CA GLN A 181 -1.12 -19.38 -7.98
C GLN A 181 -2.26 -20.13 -8.67
N GLN A 182 -2.10 -21.45 -8.77
CA GLN A 182 -3.07 -22.36 -9.37
C GLN A 182 -3.27 -23.56 -8.47
N HIS A 183 -4.26 -23.52 -7.60
CA HIS A 183 -4.56 -24.63 -6.71
C HIS A 183 -5.95 -24.50 -6.09
N PHE A 184 -6.43 -25.61 -5.53
CA PHE A 184 -7.50 -25.60 -4.56
C PHE A 184 -6.94 -25.20 -3.19
N PRO A 185 -7.55 -24.25 -2.47
CA PRO A 185 -7.10 -23.85 -1.15
C PRO A 185 -7.21 -24.98 -0.12
N SER A 186 -6.31 -24.92 0.85
CA SER A 186 -6.22 -25.82 1.99
C SER A 186 -6.06 -24.99 3.28
N ALA A 187 -5.52 -25.56 4.34
CA ALA A 187 -5.29 -24.83 5.58
C ALA A 187 -4.46 -23.55 5.34
N PRO A 188 -4.67 -22.47 6.12
CA PRO A 188 -5.51 -22.42 7.33
C PRO A 188 -7.01 -22.19 7.07
N ASP A 189 -7.39 -21.50 6.00
CA ASP A 189 -8.75 -20.97 5.87
C ASP A 189 -9.67 -21.76 4.94
N TYR A 190 -9.14 -22.66 4.10
CA TYR A 190 -9.95 -23.49 3.18
C TYR A 190 -10.94 -22.64 2.37
N GLU A 191 -10.44 -21.57 1.76
CA GLU A 191 -11.23 -20.58 1.01
C GLU A 191 -12.10 -21.25 -0.06
N PHE A 192 -13.32 -20.73 -0.29
CA PHE A 192 -14.33 -21.33 -1.17
C PHE A 192 -14.13 -21.02 -2.66
N VAL A 193 -12.86 -20.82 -3.03
CA VAL A 193 -12.42 -20.51 -4.39
C VAL A 193 -11.55 -21.64 -4.93
N MET A 194 -11.33 -21.65 -6.23
CA MET A 194 -10.12 -22.22 -6.81
C MET A 194 -9.30 -21.08 -7.42
N TYR A 195 -8.00 -21.05 -7.13
CA TYR A 195 -7.12 -20.07 -7.74
C TYR A 195 -6.70 -20.57 -9.13
N MET A 196 -6.82 -19.71 -10.14
CA MET A 196 -6.45 -20.01 -11.52
C MET A 196 -5.68 -18.86 -12.16
N ASN A 197 -4.88 -19.19 -13.18
CA ASN A 197 -4.22 -18.21 -14.03
C ASN A 197 -5.00 -18.05 -15.35
N ASN A 198 -6.01 -17.19 -15.33
CA ASN A 198 -6.83 -16.82 -16.48
C ASN A 198 -7.17 -15.33 -16.45
N ASN A 199 -7.32 -14.74 -17.64
CA ASN A 199 -7.54 -13.30 -17.80
C ASN A 199 -8.86 -12.80 -17.20
N ASP A 200 -9.85 -13.67 -17.00
CA ASP A 200 -11.11 -13.29 -16.36
C ASP A 200 -10.94 -13.00 -14.84
N ASN A 201 -9.91 -13.59 -14.22
CA ASN A 201 -9.69 -13.52 -12.78
C ASN A 201 -8.43 -12.74 -12.39
N VAL A 202 -7.41 -12.70 -13.25
CA VAL A 202 -6.17 -11.93 -13.05
C VAL A 202 -5.87 -11.17 -14.32
N GLU A 203 -6.00 -9.85 -14.27
CA GLU A 203 -5.80 -8.96 -15.42
C GLU A 203 -5.01 -7.74 -14.98
N VAL A 204 -4.02 -7.32 -15.78
CA VAL A 204 -3.44 -5.98 -15.65
C VAL A 204 -4.07 -5.10 -16.71
N LYS A 205 -4.69 -4.02 -16.28
CA LYS A 205 -5.42 -3.09 -17.14
C LYS A 205 -5.31 -1.67 -16.59
N ASP A 206 -5.12 -0.71 -17.50
CA ASP A 206 -5.06 0.71 -17.18
C ASP A 206 -4.02 1.06 -16.09
N GLY A 207 -2.87 0.36 -16.10
CA GLY A 207 -1.78 0.56 -15.13
C GLY A 207 -2.08 0.02 -13.74
N SER A 208 -3.03 -0.91 -13.59
CA SER A 208 -3.34 -1.53 -12.30
C SER A 208 -3.65 -3.01 -12.44
N LEU A 209 -3.43 -3.76 -11.37
CA LEU A 209 -3.81 -5.17 -11.26
C LEU A 209 -5.28 -5.28 -10.82
N HIS A 210 -6.06 -6.07 -11.55
CA HIS A 210 -7.44 -6.41 -11.25
C HIS A 210 -7.53 -7.91 -10.94
N ILE A 211 -8.00 -8.25 -9.74
CA ILE A 211 -8.34 -9.62 -9.36
C ILE A 211 -9.84 -9.70 -9.15
N ARG A 212 -10.53 -10.53 -9.95
CA ARG A 212 -12.01 -10.63 -9.92
C ARG A 212 -12.47 -12.07 -9.68
N PRO A 213 -13.56 -12.28 -8.93
CA PRO A 213 -14.16 -13.60 -8.78
C PRO A 213 -15.10 -13.88 -9.96
N THR A 214 -15.13 -15.13 -10.43
CA THR A 214 -16.08 -15.58 -11.46
C THR A 214 -16.72 -16.89 -11.04
N PHE A 215 -17.90 -17.22 -11.56
CA PHE A 215 -18.56 -18.47 -11.21
C PHE A 215 -17.95 -19.65 -11.98
N THR A 216 -17.71 -20.76 -11.29
CA THR A 216 -17.22 -22.00 -11.89
C THR A 216 -18.18 -22.54 -12.94
N ASN A 217 -19.49 -22.43 -12.71
CA ASN A 217 -20.51 -22.89 -13.66
C ASN A 217 -20.53 -22.07 -14.96
N ASP A 218 -20.17 -20.78 -14.93
CA ASP A 218 -20.09 -19.96 -16.16
C ASP A 218 -19.01 -20.49 -17.11
N LYS A 219 -17.94 -21.06 -16.54
CA LYS A 219 -16.81 -21.62 -17.29
C LYS A 219 -17.02 -23.07 -17.72
N TYR A 220 -17.56 -23.91 -16.85
CA TYR A 220 -17.63 -25.37 -17.06
C TYR A 220 -19.06 -25.91 -17.27
N GLY A 221 -20.07 -25.05 -17.19
CA GLY A 221 -21.48 -25.41 -17.34
C GLY A 221 -22.17 -25.77 -16.02
N ASP A 222 -23.50 -25.80 -16.08
CA ASP A 222 -24.34 -26.13 -14.93
C ASP A 222 -24.07 -27.53 -14.40
N ASN A 223 -24.23 -27.69 -13.08
CA ASN A 223 -23.96 -28.93 -12.33
C ASN A 223 -22.52 -29.45 -12.37
N TYR A 224 -21.59 -28.79 -13.08
CA TYR A 224 -20.19 -29.22 -13.13
C TYR A 224 -19.56 -29.25 -11.74
N ILE A 225 -19.89 -28.30 -10.87
CA ILE A 225 -19.37 -28.30 -9.50
C ILE A 225 -19.83 -29.52 -8.67
N LYS A 226 -20.96 -30.15 -9.01
CA LYS A 226 -21.53 -31.26 -8.25
C LYS A 226 -20.99 -32.62 -8.68
N ASN A 227 -20.67 -32.77 -9.96
CA ASN A 227 -20.35 -34.08 -10.56
C ASN A 227 -19.04 -34.08 -11.38
N GLY A 228 -18.44 -32.90 -11.59
CA GLY A 228 -17.27 -32.72 -12.42
C GLY A 228 -15.99 -33.21 -11.76
N ASN A 229 -14.97 -33.46 -12.57
CA ASN A 229 -13.65 -33.84 -12.13
C ASN A 229 -12.65 -32.85 -12.74
N LEU A 230 -11.97 -32.08 -11.90
CA LEU A 230 -11.09 -31.00 -12.34
C LEU A 230 -9.67 -31.29 -11.90
N THR A 231 -8.74 -31.26 -12.87
CA THR A 231 -7.30 -31.33 -12.65
C THR A 231 -6.68 -30.04 -13.17
N LEU A 232 -5.89 -29.37 -12.33
CA LEU A 232 -5.17 -28.15 -12.67
C LEU A 232 -3.79 -28.54 -13.23
N GLU A 233 -3.61 -28.46 -14.56
CA GLU A 233 -2.39 -28.94 -15.22
C GLU A 233 -1.12 -28.22 -14.76
N LYS A 234 -1.21 -26.91 -14.49
CA LYS A 234 -0.11 -26.06 -14.02
C LYS A 234 -0.21 -25.78 -12.53
N CYS A 235 -0.64 -26.79 -11.76
CA CYS A 235 -0.86 -26.64 -10.33
C CYS A 235 0.40 -26.14 -9.60
N THR A 236 0.23 -25.15 -8.72
CA THR A 236 1.26 -24.63 -7.82
C THR A 236 1.11 -25.15 -6.39
N GLY A 237 0.10 -25.98 -6.15
CA GLY A 237 -0.16 -26.65 -4.88
C GLY A 237 0.86 -27.77 -4.58
N ARG A 238 0.83 -28.27 -3.34
CA ARG A 238 1.80 -29.25 -2.84
C ARG A 238 1.23 -30.67 -2.83
N SER A 239 -0.06 -30.79 -2.55
CA SER A 239 -0.75 -32.07 -2.43
C SER A 239 -1.56 -32.40 -3.68
N THR A 240 -1.87 -33.68 -3.88
CA THR A 240 -2.80 -34.10 -4.95
C THR A 240 -4.15 -33.41 -4.82
N LEU A 241 -4.63 -33.14 -3.59
CA LEU A 241 -5.91 -32.47 -3.33
C LEU A 241 -5.90 -30.97 -3.64
N ASP A 242 -4.71 -30.37 -3.71
CA ASP A 242 -4.51 -28.99 -4.14
C ASP A 242 -4.58 -28.88 -5.67
N CYS A 243 -4.36 -29.98 -6.39
CA CYS A 243 -4.25 -30.00 -7.85
C CYS A 243 -5.40 -30.71 -8.55
N LYS A 244 -6.08 -31.62 -7.86
CA LYS A 244 -7.16 -32.43 -8.42
C LYS A 244 -8.27 -32.62 -7.41
N ARG A 245 -9.51 -32.30 -7.82
CA ARG A 245 -10.71 -32.54 -7.04
C ARG A 245 -11.82 -33.09 -7.92
N GLN A 246 -12.71 -33.87 -7.30
CA GLN A 246 -13.91 -34.38 -7.94
C GLN A 246 -15.12 -33.97 -7.10
N GLY A 247 -16.08 -33.33 -7.75
CA GLY A 247 -17.40 -33.07 -7.19
C GLY A 247 -18.17 -34.38 -7.05
N SER A 248 -18.75 -34.62 -5.88
CA SER A 248 -19.67 -35.73 -5.64
C SER A 248 -20.67 -35.40 -4.53
N GLY A 249 -21.95 -35.29 -4.91
CA GLY A 249 -23.04 -35.02 -3.97
C GLY A 249 -22.88 -33.67 -3.27
N TRP A 250 -22.68 -33.69 -1.95
CA TRP A 250 -22.44 -32.48 -1.14
C TRP A 250 -20.97 -32.07 -1.08
N ASN A 251 -20.04 -32.94 -1.49
CA ASN A 251 -18.62 -32.57 -1.67
C ASN A 251 -18.46 -31.94 -3.06
N ILE A 252 -18.82 -30.68 -3.20
CA ILE A 252 -18.75 -29.97 -4.48
C ILE A 252 -17.34 -29.43 -4.76
N LEU A 253 -17.04 -29.16 -6.03
CA LEU A 253 -15.93 -28.27 -6.40
C LEU A 253 -16.23 -26.84 -5.93
N PRO A 254 -15.21 -26.00 -5.67
CA PRO A 254 -15.42 -24.60 -5.36
C PRO A 254 -16.33 -23.92 -6.39
N PRO A 255 -17.39 -23.21 -5.95
CA PRO A 255 -18.31 -22.56 -6.87
C PRO A 255 -17.73 -21.29 -7.49
N ILE A 256 -16.61 -20.78 -6.97
CA ILE A 256 -15.95 -19.57 -7.42
C ILE A 256 -14.54 -19.87 -7.93
N ILE A 257 -14.14 -19.20 -9.01
CA ILE A 257 -12.76 -19.09 -9.48
C ILE A 257 -12.26 -17.69 -9.11
N SER A 258 -11.02 -17.58 -8.66
CA SER A 258 -10.41 -16.30 -8.31
C SER A 258 -8.90 -16.28 -8.63
N GLY A 259 -8.24 -15.16 -8.37
CA GLY A 259 -6.80 -14.98 -8.55
C GLY A 259 -6.05 -14.80 -7.23
N ARG A 260 -4.81 -15.30 -7.22
CA ARG A 260 -3.81 -15.07 -6.17
C ARG A 260 -2.43 -15.11 -6.78
N LEU A 261 -1.54 -14.24 -6.34
CA LEU A 261 -0.20 -14.10 -6.88
C LEU A 261 0.78 -13.64 -5.81
N ASN A 262 2.02 -14.10 -5.91
CA ASN A 262 3.04 -13.82 -4.90
C ASN A 262 4.44 -13.65 -5.50
N THR A 263 5.32 -13.08 -4.67
CA THR A 263 6.73 -12.83 -5.01
C THR A 263 7.70 -13.89 -4.48
N LYS A 264 7.20 -15.04 -4.02
CA LYS A 264 8.01 -16.05 -3.29
C LYS A 264 9.28 -16.47 -4.03
N SER A 265 9.22 -16.57 -5.36
CA SER A 265 10.34 -16.98 -6.21
C SER A 265 11.30 -15.86 -6.61
N SER A 266 10.97 -14.59 -6.33
CA SER A 266 11.64 -13.43 -6.92
C SER A 266 12.09 -12.37 -5.90
N PHE A 267 11.29 -12.15 -4.85
CA PHE A 267 11.52 -11.13 -3.85
C PHE A 267 11.03 -11.62 -2.49
N THR A 268 11.99 -11.82 -1.60
CA THR A 268 11.77 -12.17 -0.20
C THR A 268 12.62 -11.26 0.68
N PHE A 269 12.04 -10.83 1.79
CA PHE A 269 12.67 -9.83 2.67
C PHE A 269 12.25 -10.06 4.12
N GLN A 270 12.96 -9.45 5.06
CA GLN A 270 12.59 -9.44 6.47
C GLN A 270 12.70 -8.00 6.98
N TYR A 271 11.64 -7.51 7.65
CA TYR A 271 11.44 -6.11 8.05
C TYR A 271 11.37 -5.12 6.88
N GLY A 272 10.54 -4.09 7.01
CA GLY A 272 10.40 -3.08 5.96
C GLY A 272 9.21 -2.18 6.19
N HIS A 273 9.10 -1.15 5.36
CA HIS A 273 7.90 -0.35 5.20
C HIS A 273 7.27 -0.74 3.87
N ILE A 274 6.10 -1.35 3.92
CA ILE A 274 5.31 -1.73 2.75
C ILE A 274 4.20 -0.69 2.59
N GLN A 275 4.04 -0.17 1.38
CA GLN A 275 2.91 0.68 1.00
C GLN A 275 2.21 0.06 -0.21
N ILE A 276 0.89 -0.07 -0.11
CA ILE A 276 0.05 -0.63 -1.16
C ILE A 276 -1.11 0.31 -1.38
N ARG A 277 -1.26 0.81 -2.62
CA ARG A 277 -2.46 1.56 -3.01
C ARG A 277 -3.44 0.61 -3.67
N ALA A 278 -4.60 0.40 -3.03
CA ALA A 278 -5.58 -0.55 -3.50
C ALA A 278 -7.02 -0.10 -3.22
N LYS A 279 -7.97 -0.64 -4.00
CA LYS A 279 -9.40 -0.59 -3.74
C LYS A 279 -9.91 -2.00 -3.46
N PHE A 280 -10.61 -2.17 -2.35
CA PHE A 280 -11.07 -3.47 -1.88
C PHE A 280 -12.34 -3.96 -2.58
N PRO A 281 -12.60 -5.28 -2.55
CA PRO A 281 -13.81 -5.86 -3.11
C PRO A 281 -15.06 -5.44 -2.32
N HIS A 282 -16.16 -5.23 -3.03
CA HIS A 282 -17.50 -5.06 -2.45
C HIS A 282 -18.35 -6.29 -2.74
N GLY A 283 -19.00 -6.84 -1.73
CA GLY A 283 -19.91 -7.97 -1.86
C GLY A 283 -19.79 -8.95 -0.71
N ASP A 284 -20.89 -9.64 -0.43
CA ASP A 284 -20.94 -10.52 0.72
C ASP A 284 -19.92 -11.66 0.59
N TRP A 285 -19.22 -11.93 1.70
CA TRP A 285 -18.27 -13.02 1.87
C TRP A 285 -16.97 -12.90 1.06
N LEU A 286 -16.73 -11.76 0.42
CA LEU A 286 -15.46 -11.42 -0.24
C LEU A 286 -14.46 -10.84 0.77
N TYR A 287 -13.17 -11.09 0.59
CA TYR A 287 -12.11 -10.38 1.32
C TYR A 287 -10.79 -10.43 0.55
N PRO A 288 -10.01 -9.33 0.56
CA PRO A 288 -8.72 -9.31 -0.08
C PRO A 288 -7.69 -10.07 0.76
N LEU A 289 -6.76 -10.75 0.10
CA LEU A 289 -5.56 -11.30 0.68
C LEU A 289 -4.41 -10.33 0.37
N ILE A 290 -4.10 -9.41 1.27
CA ILE A 290 -2.93 -8.53 1.16
C ILE A 290 -2.04 -8.84 2.35
N THR A 291 -1.15 -9.82 2.15
CA THR A 291 -0.41 -10.47 3.24
C THR A 291 1.08 -10.55 2.92
N LEU A 292 1.88 -10.62 3.98
CA LEU A 292 3.27 -11.07 3.94
C LEU A 292 3.34 -12.45 4.56
N GLU A 293 3.76 -13.44 3.78
CA GLU A 293 3.76 -14.84 4.19
C GLU A 293 5.18 -15.36 4.33
N SER A 294 5.41 -16.21 5.34
CA SER A 294 6.74 -16.77 5.59
C SER A 294 7.22 -17.65 4.43
N THR A 295 8.50 -17.53 4.08
CA THR A 295 9.16 -18.49 3.20
C THR A 295 9.33 -19.85 3.87
N THR A 296 9.32 -19.88 5.20
CA THR A 296 9.47 -21.09 6.00
C THR A 296 8.32 -22.02 5.65
N GLU A 297 8.65 -23.21 5.18
CA GLU A 297 7.62 -24.13 4.75
C GLU A 297 6.75 -24.54 5.95
N TYR A 298 5.47 -24.18 5.88
CA TYR A 298 4.45 -24.80 6.68
C TYR A 298 4.51 -26.31 6.45
N LYS A 299 4.81 -27.07 7.50
CA LYS A 299 4.66 -28.53 7.51
C LYS A 299 3.22 -28.81 7.91
N GLU A 300 2.57 -29.81 7.31
CA GLU A 300 1.21 -30.21 7.71
C GLU A 300 1.11 -30.59 9.20
N THR A 301 2.23 -30.92 9.84
CA THR A 301 2.35 -31.18 11.28
C THR A 301 2.44 -29.91 12.14
N SER A 302 2.60 -28.74 11.53
CA SER A 302 2.69 -27.47 12.25
C SER A 302 1.34 -27.12 12.84
N VAL A 303 1.30 -26.92 14.16
CA VAL A 303 0.06 -26.58 14.88
C VAL A 303 -0.35 -25.12 14.63
N LEU A 304 0.61 -24.28 14.22
CA LEU A 304 0.46 -22.84 14.12
C LEU A 304 0.83 -22.34 12.72
N TYR A 305 -0.05 -21.51 12.15
CA TYR A 305 0.22 -20.69 10.97
C TYR A 305 0.32 -19.23 11.38
N PHE A 306 1.15 -18.48 10.68
CA PHE A 306 1.33 -17.06 10.89
C PHE A 306 1.70 -16.36 9.59
N ASP A 307 1.21 -15.13 9.48
CA ASP A 307 1.45 -14.18 8.40
C ASP A 307 1.35 -12.77 8.98
N ILE A 308 1.61 -11.78 8.14
CA ILE A 308 1.36 -10.37 8.46
C ILE A 308 0.32 -9.86 7.49
N ILE A 309 -0.84 -9.46 7.99
CA ILE A 309 -1.88 -8.83 7.20
C ILE A 309 -1.50 -7.36 7.03
N VAL A 310 -1.21 -6.93 5.81
CA VAL A 310 -0.91 -5.51 5.52
C VAL A 310 -2.18 -4.69 5.69
N ALA A 311 -3.27 -5.14 5.07
CA ALA A 311 -4.58 -4.54 5.18
C ALA A 311 -5.67 -5.55 4.77
N GLN A 312 -6.76 -5.62 5.52
CA GLN A 312 -7.94 -6.43 5.19
C GLN A 312 -9.20 -5.71 5.65
N SER A 313 -10.23 -5.74 4.81
CA SER A 313 -11.60 -5.42 5.18
C SER A 313 -12.53 -6.37 4.42
N ASN A 314 -13.62 -6.79 5.06
CA ASN A 314 -14.56 -7.71 4.42
C ASN A 314 -15.42 -6.95 3.41
N GLY A 315 -15.77 -7.59 2.29
CA GLY A 315 -16.58 -6.95 1.25
C GLY A 315 -18.03 -6.72 1.63
N ASN A 316 -18.54 -7.36 2.70
CA ASN A 316 -19.90 -7.21 3.19
C ASN A 316 -20.16 -5.75 3.63
N PRO A 317 -21.10 -5.01 3.01
CA PRO A 317 -21.45 -3.66 3.46
C PRO A 317 -22.02 -3.62 4.88
N PHE A 318 -22.68 -4.72 5.27
CA PHE A 318 -23.23 -4.90 6.61
C PHE A 318 -22.88 -6.31 7.09
N LEU A 319 -22.10 -6.41 8.15
CA LEU A 319 -21.72 -7.68 8.77
C LEU A 319 -21.51 -7.47 10.27
N LYS A 320 -22.20 -8.26 11.08
CA LYS A 320 -22.09 -8.22 12.53
C LYS A 320 -21.78 -9.60 13.09
N LEU A 321 -20.97 -9.63 14.15
CA LEU A 321 -20.79 -10.83 14.96
C LEU A 321 -21.98 -11.05 15.90
N GLN A 322 -22.00 -12.21 16.55
CA GLN A 322 -23.06 -12.61 17.48
C GLN A 322 -23.17 -11.67 18.70
N ASP A 323 -22.07 -11.05 19.13
CA ASP A 323 -22.04 -10.04 20.19
C ASP A 323 -22.46 -8.63 19.73
N GLY A 324 -22.79 -8.48 18.45
CA GLY A 324 -23.20 -7.21 17.83
C GLY A 324 -22.05 -6.34 17.33
N SER A 325 -20.79 -6.76 17.51
CA SER A 325 -19.63 -6.03 16.98
C SER A 325 -19.64 -6.03 15.45
N ASP A 326 -19.17 -4.92 14.88
CA ASP A 326 -19.11 -4.72 13.44
C ASP A 326 -17.85 -5.40 12.86
N MET A 327 -18.03 -6.11 11.75
CA MET A 327 -16.96 -6.72 10.96
C MET A 327 -17.16 -6.48 9.45
N SER A 328 -18.00 -5.51 9.10
CA SER A 328 -18.30 -5.11 7.72
C SER A 328 -17.11 -4.46 7.02
N GLY A 329 -17.33 -4.08 5.76
CA GLY A 329 -16.44 -3.28 4.94
C GLY A 329 -16.16 -1.88 5.47
N HIS A 330 -16.72 -1.50 6.62
CA HIS A 330 -16.34 -0.30 7.36
C HIS A 330 -15.14 -0.53 8.28
N VAL A 331 -14.78 -1.79 8.57
CA VAL A 331 -13.70 -2.14 9.50
C VAL A 331 -12.46 -2.57 8.72
N LEU A 332 -11.40 -1.77 8.82
CA LEU A 332 -10.06 -2.10 8.35
C LEU A 332 -9.27 -2.74 9.49
N LEU A 333 -8.53 -3.80 9.20
CA LEU A 333 -7.58 -4.41 10.11
C LEU A 333 -6.23 -4.68 9.43
N GLY A 334 -5.18 -4.81 10.25
CA GLY A 334 -3.85 -5.23 9.81
C GLY A 334 -2.99 -5.63 11.01
N GLY A 335 -1.88 -6.32 10.79
CA GLY A 335 -0.94 -6.72 11.84
C GLY A 335 -0.41 -8.15 11.72
N ALA A 336 0.38 -8.55 12.71
CA ALA A 336 0.93 -9.89 12.87
C ALA A 336 -0.17 -10.86 13.30
N HIS A 337 -0.60 -11.69 12.36
CA HIS A 337 -1.65 -12.69 12.54
C HIS A 337 -1.04 -14.06 12.82
N ALA A 338 -1.73 -14.83 13.67
CA ALA A 338 -1.39 -16.20 13.98
C ALA A 338 -2.67 -16.99 14.29
N THR A 339 -2.75 -18.20 13.76
CA THR A 339 -3.92 -19.07 13.91
C THR A 339 -3.51 -20.53 14.08
N LYS A 340 -4.18 -21.25 14.99
CA LYS A 340 -4.01 -22.70 15.12
C LYS A 340 -4.82 -23.42 14.05
N ILE A 341 -4.17 -24.32 13.33
CA ILE A 341 -4.82 -25.10 12.25
C ILE A 341 -5.54 -26.33 12.80
N GLN A 342 -5.19 -26.77 14.01
CA GLN A 342 -5.84 -27.90 14.68
C GLN A 342 -6.85 -27.41 15.71
N LEU A 343 -7.92 -28.19 15.90
CA LEU A 343 -8.96 -27.91 16.90
C LEU A 343 -8.40 -27.97 18.33
N PRO A 344 -8.84 -27.06 19.24
CA PRO A 344 -9.68 -25.90 18.97
C PRO A 344 -8.90 -24.83 18.17
N ILE A 345 -9.53 -24.27 17.13
CA ILE A 345 -8.95 -23.17 16.35
C ILE A 345 -8.88 -21.96 17.28
N GLU A 346 -7.66 -21.46 17.48
CA GLU A 346 -7.38 -20.20 18.18
C GLU A 346 -6.80 -19.24 17.16
N ASP A 347 -7.50 -18.14 16.91
CA ASP A 347 -7.19 -17.18 15.88
C ASP A 347 -7.14 -15.78 16.49
N ASN A 348 -6.02 -15.07 16.33
CA ASN A 348 -5.84 -13.76 16.95
C ASN A 348 -6.40 -12.59 16.10
N ARG A 349 -7.00 -12.83 14.92
CA ARG A 349 -7.45 -11.80 13.98
C ARG A 349 -8.40 -10.79 14.61
N VAL A 350 -9.27 -11.23 15.52
CA VAL A 350 -10.21 -10.36 16.23
C VAL A 350 -9.52 -9.35 17.15
N ASN A 351 -8.28 -9.61 17.56
CA ASN A 351 -7.48 -8.77 18.45
C ASN A 351 -6.47 -7.89 17.69
N LEU A 352 -6.41 -7.99 16.37
CA LEU A 352 -5.55 -7.12 15.56
C LEU A 352 -5.99 -5.66 15.66
N PRO A 353 -5.07 -4.70 15.50
CA PRO A 353 -5.43 -3.29 15.38
C PRO A 353 -6.46 -3.04 14.28
N LYS A 354 -7.44 -2.18 14.56
CA LYS A 354 -8.60 -1.90 13.70
C LYS A 354 -8.86 -0.41 13.57
N LYS A 355 -9.40 0.01 12.42
CA LYS A 355 -9.98 1.33 12.18
C LYS A 355 -11.38 1.16 11.60
N THR A 356 -12.33 1.92 12.13
CA THR A 356 -13.69 1.99 11.58
C THR A 356 -13.86 3.30 10.80
N ALA A 357 -14.46 3.22 9.63
CA ALA A 357 -14.81 4.37 8.78
C ALA A 357 -16.34 4.44 8.58
N THR A 358 -16.83 5.62 8.19
CA THR A 358 -18.24 5.79 7.81
C THR A 358 -18.53 5.24 6.42
N ASP A 359 -17.57 5.40 5.51
CA ASP A 359 -17.62 4.88 4.14
C ASP A 359 -17.05 3.46 4.11
N LEU A 360 -17.32 2.71 3.04
CA LEU A 360 -16.73 1.38 2.88
C LEU A 360 -15.31 1.52 2.34
N TRP A 361 -14.39 0.68 2.81
CA TRP A 361 -13.04 0.59 2.27
C TRP A 361 -13.00 0.09 0.82
N SER A 362 -14.13 -0.38 0.28
CA SER A 362 -14.31 -0.77 -1.12
C SER A 362 -14.81 0.36 -2.02
N ASP A 363 -15.21 1.51 -1.47
CA ASP A 363 -15.75 2.63 -2.26
C ASP A 363 -14.65 3.33 -3.09
N ASN A 364 -13.44 3.45 -2.55
CA ASN A 364 -12.33 4.19 -3.17
C ASN A 364 -10.98 3.48 -3.03
N TYR A 365 -9.99 3.96 -3.79
CA TYR A 365 -8.60 3.58 -3.55
C TYR A 365 -8.09 4.26 -2.29
N HIS A 366 -7.39 3.49 -1.47
CA HIS A 366 -6.70 3.96 -0.27
C HIS A 366 -5.23 3.54 -0.31
N VAL A 367 -4.39 4.26 0.41
CA VAL A 367 -2.97 3.92 0.59
C VAL A 367 -2.80 3.25 1.93
N TYR A 368 -2.49 1.95 1.92
CA TYR A 368 -2.28 1.15 3.12
C TYR A 368 -0.78 1.00 3.38
N ASP A 369 -0.34 1.42 4.57
CA ASP A 369 1.05 1.35 4.97
C ASP A 369 1.23 0.43 6.19
N LEU A 370 2.20 -0.46 6.10
CA LEU A 370 2.67 -1.29 7.21
C LEU A 370 4.17 -1.10 7.38
N LYS A 371 4.57 -0.52 8.52
CA LYS A 371 5.97 -0.42 8.95
C LYS A 371 6.26 -1.54 9.94
N TRP A 372 7.02 -2.54 9.50
CA TRP A 372 7.44 -3.67 10.31
C TRP A 372 8.92 -3.58 10.65
N LYS A 373 9.20 -3.46 11.95
CA LYS A 373 10.53 -3.55 12.55
C LYS A 373 10.55 -4.72 13.52
N ARG A 374 11.74 -5.11 13.98
CA ARG A 374 11.85 -6.12 15.04
C ARG A 374 11.01 -5.72 16.25
N GLY A 375 10.09 -6.59 16.65
CA GLY A 375 9.23 -6.40 17.81
C GLY A 375 8.06 -5.43 17.63
N LYS A 376 7.89 -4.77 16.48
CA LYS A 376 6.82 -3.76 16.30
C LYS A 376 6.31 -3.68 14.85
N ILE A 377 4.98 -3.65 14.72
CA ILE A 377 4.26 -3.20 13.52
C ILE A 377 3.57 -1.88 13.82
N THR A 378 3.61 -0.95 12.88
CA THR A 378 2.85 0.30 12.86
C THR A 378 2.05 0.36 11.57
N LEU A 379 0.76 0.66 11.68
CA LEU A 379 -0.20 0.62 10.58
C LEU A 379 -0.75 2.01 10.32
N MET A 380 -0.76 2.41 9.06
CA MET A 380 -1.36 3.67 8.61
C MET A 380 -2.26 3.42 7.40
N VAL A 381 -3.25 4.28 7.23
CA VAL A 381 -4.07 4.36 6.02
C VAL A 381 -4.20 5.82 5.64
N ASP A 382 -3.98 6.14 4.37
CA ASP A 382 -4.01 7.51 3.83
C ASP A 382 -3.15 8.50 4.61
N GLY A 383 -1.98 8.03 5.08
CA GLY A 383 -1.04 8.82 5.88
C GLY A 383 -1.38 8.94 7.36
N GLU A 384 -2.53 8.44 7.82
CA GLU A 384 -2.94 8.47 9.23
C GLU A 384 -2.66 7.13 9.93
N GLN A 385 -1.88 7.17 11.02
CA GLN A 385 -1.65 5.99 11.85
C GLN A 385 -2.91 5.60 12.62
N TYR A 386 -3.32 4.33 12.51
CA TYR A 386 -4.50 3.81 13.22
C TYR A 386 -4.19 2.69 14.20
N GLY A 387 -2.99 2.10 14.13
CA GLY A 387 -2.68 0.92 14.93
C GLY A 387 -1.19 0.70 15.14
N GLU A 388 -0.87 0.12 16.29
CA GLU A 388 0.44 -0.46 16.58
C GLU A 388 0.26 -1.83 17.24
N GLN A 389 1.22 -2.72 17.00
CA GLN A 389 1.22 -4.04 17.60
C GLN A 389 2.65 -4.41 18.00
N ILE A 390 2.80 -4.95 19.21
CA ILE A 390 4.04 -5.63 19.62
C ILE A 390 4.07 -6.98 18.91
N VAL A 391 5.14 -7.24 18.17
CA VAL A 391 5.27 -8.41 17.31
C VAL A 391 6.14 -9.47 17.98
N PRO A 392 5.64 -10.70 18.19
CA PRO A 392 6.46 -11.79 18.71
C PRO A 392 7.59 -12.17 17.74
N THR A 393 8.67 -12.74 18.28
CA THR A 393 9.83 -13.19 17.48
C THR A 393 9.49 -14.31 16.50
N LEU A 394 8.34 -14.97 16.64
CA LEU A 394 7.85 -15.96 15.68
C LEU A 394 7.70 -15.36 14.26
N HIS A 395 7.35 -14.08 14.15
CA HIS A 395 7.19 -13.39 12.87
C HIS A 395 8.52 -12.90 12.30
N ASP A 396 9.65 -13.00 13.02
CA ASP A 396 10.98 -12.58 12.59
C ASP A 396 11.59 -13.59 11.57
N THR A 397 10.86 -13.85 10.49
CA THR A 397 11.25 -14.76 9.40
C THR A 397 11.26 -14.03 8.06
N PRO A 398 12.00 -14.53 7.04
CA PRO A 398 11.86 -14.02 5.69
C PRO A 398 10.43 -14.23 5.18
N VAL A 399 9.87 -13.20 4.54
CA VAL A 399 8.52 -13.20 3.97
C VAL A 399 8.54 -12.81 2.51
N TYR A 400 7.47 -13.15 1.79
CA TYR A 400 7.16 -12.65 0.45
C TYR A 400 5.80 -11.94 0.45
N ILE A 401 5.57 -11.11 -0.58
CA ILE A 401 4.29 -10.42 -0.76
C ILE A 401 3.30 -11.38 -1.41
N ASN A 402 2.09 -11.45 -0.89
CA ASN A 402 0.97 -12.19 -1.45
C ASN A 402 -0.24 -11.26 -1.63
N ILE A 403 -0.81 -11.26 -2.84
CA ILE A 403 -1.98 -10.49 -3.24
C ILE A 403 -3.01 -11.46 -3.84
N GLY A 404 -4.26 -11.40 -3.40
CA GLY A 404 -5.33 -12.25 -3.93
C GLY A 404 -6.72 -11.81 -3.50
N LEU A 405 -7.74 -12.48 -4.02
CA LEU A 405 -9.11 -12.28 -3.62
C LEU A 405 -9.72 -13.61 -3.20
N ALA A 406 -10.16 -13.70 -1.95
CA ALA A 406 -10.76 -14.90 -1.39
C ALA A 406 -12.26 -14.73 -1.16
N VAL A 407 -12.94 -15.87 -1.02
CA VAL A 407 -14.39 -15.94 -0.76
C VAL A 407 -14.67 -16.99 0.30
N GLY A 408 -15.51 -16.66 1.28
CA GLY A 408 -15.94 -17.60 2.32
C GLY A 408 -14.78 -18.08 3.21
N GLY A 409 -14.66 -19.39 3.43
CA GLY A 409 -13.61 -19.97 4.26
C GLY A 409 -14.06 -20.36 5.67
N HIS A 410 -13.12 -20.90 6.44
CA HIS A 410 -13.30 -21.60 7.71
C HIS A 410 -12.95 -20.77 8.94
N THR A 411 -12.31 -19.62 8.79
CA THR A 411 -11.81 -18.81 9.93
C THR A 411 -12.12 -17.33 9.76
N THR A 412 -12.09 -16.82 8.52
CA THR A 412 -12.28 -15.38 8.23
C THR A 412 -13.62 -14.84 8.72
N PHE A 413 -14.71 -15.61 8.61
CA PHE A 413 -16.04 -15.23 9.06
C PHE A 413 -16.45 -16.08 10.27
N PRO A 414 -16.48 -15.55 11.51
CA PRO A 414 -16.87 -16.33 12.68
C PRO A 414 -18.29 -16.91 12.57
N ASP A 415 -18.53 -18.03 13.24
CA ASP A 415 -19.88 -18.62 13.31
C ASP A 415 -20.86 -17.69 14.02
N GLY A 416 -22.13 -17.75 13.60
CA GLY A 416 -23.16 -16.84 14.09
C GLY A 416 -23.13 -15.43 13.49
N SER A 417 -22.17 -15.11 12.61
CA SER A 417 -22.14 -13.83 11.90
C SER A 417 -23.42 -13.61 11.07
N VAL A 418 -23.88 -12.37 11.00
CA VAL A 418 -25.08 -11.97 10.26
C VAL A 418 -24.72 -10.90 9.25
N SER A 419 -24.98 -11.15 7.97
CA SER A 419 -24.85 -10.15 6.92
C SER A 419 -26.22 -9.58 6.58
N ASN A 420 -26.37 -8.26 6.78
CA ASN A 420 -27.63 -7.55 6.61
C ASN A 420 -28.82 -8.24 7.31
N LYS A 421 -29.65 -8.99 6.57
CA LYS A 421 -30.88 -9.65 7.07
C LYS A 421 -30.78 -11.17 7.17
N TYR A 422 -29.63 -11.78 6.89
CA TYR A 422 -29.48 -13.23 6.92
C TYR A 422 -28.21 -13.67 7.64
N SER A 423 -28.33 -14.77 8.38
CA SER A 423 -27.18 -15.40 9.02
C SER A 423 -26.26 -16.03 7.99
N LYS A 424 -24.96 -16.02 8.27
CA LYS A 424 -23.94 -16.77 7.55
C LYS A 424 -24.44 -18.20 7.26
N PRO A 425 -24.44 -18.65 5.99
CA PRO A 425 -25.11 -19.90 5.63
C PRO A 425 -24.33 -21.17 5.96
N TRP A 426 -23.07 -21.09 6.42
CA TRP A 426 -22.23 -22.24 6.76
C TRP A 426 -21.60 -22.13 8.15
N GLY A 427 -21.29 -23.27 8.77
CA GLY A 427 -20.40 -23.35 9.93
C GLY A 427 -18.94 -23.56 9.53
N ASN A 428 -18.01 -22.98 10.29
CA ASN A 428 -16.57 -22.87 9.96
C ASN A 428 -15.79 -24.19 9.84
N VAL A 429 -16.31 -25.29 10.38
CA VAL A 429 -15.67 -26.62 10.28
C VAL A 429 -16.68 -27.71 9.92
N GLU A 430 -17.81 -27.31 9.34
CA GLU A 430 -18.85 -28.25 8.95
C GLU A 430 -18.51 -28.96 7.64
N ALA A 431 -18.77 -30.27 7.57
CA ALA A 431 -18.53 -31.07 6.37
C ALA A 431 -19.25 -30.53 5.11
N LYS A 432 -20.34 -29.77 5.29
CA LYS A 432 -21.14 -29.19 4.20
C LYS A 432 -20.92 -27.70 4.02
N ALA A 433 -19.87 -27.10 4.60
CA ALA A 433 -19.71 -25.66 4.61
C ALA A 433 -19.74 -25.03 3.21
N LEU A 434 -18.89 -25.53 2.30
CA LEU A 434 -18.84 -25.11 0.90
C LEU A 434 -20.19 -25.31 0.17
N TYR A 435 -20.87 -26.43 0.42
CA TYR A 435 -22.17 -26.74 -0.18
C TYR A 435 -23.28 -25.81 0.33
N ASN A 436 -23.27 -25.47 1.62
CA ASN A 436 -24.24 -24.58 2.22
C ASN A 436 -24.04 -23.14 1.74
N PHE A 437 -22.78 -22.70 1.59
CA PHE A 437 -22.44 -21.45 0.92
C PHE A 437 -23.03 -21.41 -0.49
N TYR A 438 -22.75 -22.43 -1.31
CA TYR A 438 -23.29 -22.53 -2.68
C TYR A 438 -24.83 -22.56 -2.70
N SER A 439 -25.46 -23.32 -1.81
CA SER A 439 -26.92 -23.49 -1.77
C SER A 439 -27.67 -22.23 -1.37
N ALA A 440 -26.97 -21.26 -0.76
CA ALA A 440 -27.50 -19.96 -0.35
C ALA A 440 -27.12 -18.83 -1.33
N ALA A 441 -26.75 -19.16 -2.58
CA ALA A 441 -26.38 -18.19 -3.61
C ALA A 441 -27.45 -17.11 -3.83
N ASP A 442 -28.72 -17.47 -3.71
CA ASP A 442 -29.85 -16.54 -3.77
C ASP A 442 -29.76 -15.39 -2.74
N LYS A 443 -29.05 -15.60 -1.62
CA LYS A 443 -28.87 -14.60 -0.56
C LYS A 443 -27.69 -13.65 -0.80
N TRP A 444 -26.55 -14.18 -1.24
CA TRP A 444 -25.30 -13.40 -1.33
C TRP A 444 -24.98 -12.94 -2.75
N GLN A 445 -25.29 -13.73 -3.79
CA GLN A 445 -24.98 -13.39 -5.17
C GLN A 445 -25.57 -12.06 -5.63
N PRO A 446 -26.80 -11.64 -5.22
CA PRO A 446 -27.32 -10.33 -5.57
C PRO A 446 -26.42 -9.16 -5.13
N THR A 447 -25.67 -9.32 -4.04
CA THR A 447 -24.75 -8.27 -3.53
C THR A 447 -23.54 -8.03 -4.43
N TRP A 448 -23.29 -8.90 -5.41
CA TRP A 448 -22.16 -8.84 -6.34
C TRP A 448 -22.55 -8.21 -7.70
N THR A 449 -23.85 -8.08 -7.99
CA THR A 449 -24.34 -7.77 -9.36
C THR A 449 -24.26 -6.30 -9.77
N ASN A 450 -24.15 -5.37 -8.81
CA ASN A 450 -24.12 -3.92 -9.07
C ASN A 450 -22.98 -3.21 -8.33
N SER A 451 -21.96 -3.97 -7.97
CA SER A 451 -20.83 -3.52 -7.15
C SER A 451 -19.53 -4.00 -7.76
N ASP A 452 -18.44 -3.31 -7.43
CA ASP A 452 -17.12 -3.77 -7.87
C ASP A 452 -16.63 -4.87 -6.91
N THR A 453 -16.74 -6.12 -7.35
CA THR A 453 -16.33 -7.30 -6.57
C THR A 453 -14.82 -7.55 -6.63
N GLY A 454 -14.09 -6.74 -7.41
CA GLY A 454 -12.67 -6.93 -7.62
C GLY A 454 -11.80 -6.34 -6.51
N LEU A 455 -10.65 -6.97 -6.29
CA LEU A 455 -9.51 -6.30 -5.67
C LEU A 455 -8.73 -5.58 -6.78
N HIS A 456 -8.47 -4.29 -6.60
CA HIS A 456 -7.70 -3.48 -7.53
C HIS A 456 -6.45 -2.96 -6.85
N VAL A 457 -5.27 -3.23 -7.41
CA VAL A 457 -3.99 -2.77 -6.86
C VAL A 457 -3.30 -1.90 -7.88
N ASP A 458 -3.10 -0.63 -7.51
CA ASP A 458 -2.43 0.37 -8.34
C ASP A 458 -0.91 0.21 -8.25
N TYR A 459 -0.36 0.19 -7.04
CA TYR A 459 1.08 -0.06 -6.86
C TYR A 459 1.41 -0.72 -5.53
N ILE A 460 2.61 -1.30 -5.48
CA ILE A 460 3.24 -1.82 -4.27
C ILE A 460 4.66 -1.29 -4.19
N LYS A 461 5.02 -0.70 -3.05
CA LYS A 461 6.36 -0.20 -2.77
C LYS A 461 6.85 -0.74 -1.44
N VAL A 462 8.14 -1.06 -1.38
CA VAL A 462 8.80 -1.51 -0.14
C VAL A 462 10.09 -0.72 0.06
N TRP A 463 10.25 -0.16 1.25
CA TRP A 463 11.47 0.50 1.69
C TRP A 463 12.11 -0.24 2.86
N ALA A 464 13.43 -0.18 2.91
CA ALA A 464 14.20 -0.67 4.04
C ALA A 464 14.04 0.23 5.27
N VAL A 465 14.10 -0.34 6.47
CA VAL A 465 13.82 0.35 7.75
C VAL A 465 14.89 0.19 8.82
#